data_AF-A0A1I3D4X9-F1
#
_entry.id   AF-A0A1I3D4X9-F1
#
_cell.length_a   1.000
_cell.length_b   1.000
_cell.length_c   1.000
_cell.angle_alpha   90.00
_cell.angle_beta   90.00
_cell.angle_gamma   90.00
#
_symmetry.space_group_name_H-M   'P 1'
#
loop_
_entity.id
_entity.type
_entity.pdbx_description
1 polymer ?
#
loop_
_entity_poly.entity_id
_entity_poly.type
_entity_poly.pdbx_seq_one_letter_code
_entity_poly.pdbx_strand_id
1 'polypeptide(L)'
;MKDFLIHRGNKEIYGSRDATREAFKLGIIEKGEVWMEMIESRNLTSHAYDESTAEEIIQQVRKDYIEQFHALKEMMGRLTKDEES
;
A
#
# COMPACT_ATOMS: atom_id res chain seq x y z
N MET A 1 -0.71 3.75 -6.59
CA MET A 1 0.36 2.75 -6.87
C MET A 1 0.16 2.06 -8.21
N LYS A 2 -0.95 1.32 -8.43
CA LYS A 2 -1.21 0.63 -9.71
C LYS A 2 -1.02 1.52 -10.93
N ASP A 3 -1.70 2.66 -10.99
CA ASP A 3 -1.65 3.55 -12.16
C ASP A 3 -0.25 4.11 -12.42
N PHE A 4 0.47 4.45 -11.35
CA PHE A 4 1.87 4.91 -11.42
C PHE A 4 2.79 3.84 -12.03
N LEU A 5 2.64 2.59 -11.59
CA LEU A 5 3.44 1.47 -12.09
C LEU A 5 3.11 1.13 -13.56
N ILE A 6 1.83 1.16 -13.92
CA ILE A 6 1.39 0.98 -15.32
C ILE A 6 1.96 2.08 -16.21
N HIS A 7 1.95 3.33 -15.74
CA HIS A 7 2.53 4.46 -16.46
C HIS A 7 4.04 4.30 -16.68
N ARG A 8 4.77 3.76 -15.70
CA ARG A 8 6.21 3.42 -15.82
C ARG A 8 6.51 2.13 -16.61
N GLY A 9 5.51 1.51 -17.24
CA GLY A 9 5.69 0.40 -18.17
C GLY A 9 5.40 -1.00 -17.61
N ASN A 10 4.99 -1.13 -16.35
CA ASN A 10 4.58 -2.43 -15.77
C ASN A 10 3.13 -2.76 -16.16
N LYS A 11 2.98 -3.51 -17.26
CA LYS A 11 1.66 -3.78 -17.89
C LYS A 11 0.88 -4.96 -17.28
N GLU A 12 1.51 -5.78 -16.45
CA GLU A 12 0.90 -6.99 -15.87
C GLU A 12 0.47 -6.81 -14.41
N ILE A 13 -0.23 -5.71 -14.10
CA ILE A 13 -0.77 -5.46 -12.76
C ILE A 13 -2.28 -5.67 -12.75
N TYR A 14 -2.70 -6.83 -12.26
CA TYR A 14 -4.10 -7.23 -12.24
C TYR A 14 -4.84 -6.69 -11.01
N GLY A 15 -4.19 -6.68 -9.83
CA GLY A 15 -4.81 -6.26 -8.57
C GLY A 15 -3.92 -5.50 -7.59
N SER A 16 -4.47 -5.21 -6.41
CA SER A 16 -3.77 -4.50 -5.32
C SER A 16 -2.54 -5.27 -4.82
N ARG A 17 -2.63 -6.61 -4.73
CA ARG A 17 -1.49 -7.46 -4.33
C ARG A 17 -0.32 -7.37 -5.31
N ASP A 18 -0.61 -7.37 -6.62
CA ASP A 18 0.44 -7.29 -7.64
C ASP A 18 1.09 -5.90 -7.64
N ALA A 19 0.27 -4.85 -7.53
CA ALA A 19 0.75 -3.48 -7.41
C ALA A 19 1.66 -3.29 -6.19
N THR A 20 1.29 -3.85 -5.03
CA THR A 20 2.08 -3.79 -3.80
C THR A 20 3.40 -4.54 -3.94
N ARG A 21 3.38 -5.77 -4.46
CA ARG A 21 4.61 -6.55 -4.67
C ARG A 21 5.58 -5.85 -5.61
N GLU A 22 5.06 -5.26 -6.68
CA GLU A 22 5.89 -4.55 -7.65
C GLU A 22 6.42 -3.23 -7.09
N ALA A 23 5.61 -2.47 -6.36
CA ALA A 23 6.07 -1.28 -5.65
C ALA A 23 7.18 -1.60 -4.65
N PHE A 24 7.08 -2.74 -3.95
CA PHE A 24 8.11 -3.19 -3.02
C PHE A 24 9.40 -3.58 -3.74
N LYS A 25 9.32 -4.36 -4.84
CA LYS A 25 10.49 -4.71 -5.66
C LYS A 25 11.23 -3.50 -6.20
N LEU A 26 10.49 -2.45 -6.57
CA LEU A 26 11.04 -1.20 -7.10
C LEU A 26 11.51 -0.23 -6.01
N GLY A 27 11.42 -0.61 -4.72
CA GLY A 27 11.83 0.23 -3.61
C GLY A 27 10.95 1.47 -3.38
N ILE A 28 9.76 1.51 -3.97
CA ILE A 28 8.78 2.59 -3.78
C ILE A 28 8.15 2.52 -2.39
N ILE A 29 8.04 1.30 -1.85
CA ILE A 29 7.64 1.00 -0.47
C ILE A 29 8.65 0.05 0.15
N GLU A 30 8.79 0.08 1.48
CA GLU A 30 9.81 -0.71 2.19
C GLU A 30 9.22 -1.86 3.03
N LYS A 31 8.10 -1.67 3.73
CA LYS A 31 7.50 -2.75 4.56
C LYS A 31 6.42 -3.51 3.78
N GLY A 32 6.83 -4.24 2.75
CA GLY A 32 5.92 -4.96 1.84
C GLY A 32 4.88 -5.84 2.54
N GLU A 33 5.25 -6.55 3.61
CA GLU A 33 4.34 -7.38 4.40
C GLU A 33 3.22 -6.58 5.07
N VAL A 34 3.54 -5.42 5.67
CA VAL A 34 2.54 -4.54 6.28
C VAL A 34 1.52 -4.06 5.24
N TRP A 35 1.95 -3.82 3.99
CA TRP A 35 1.05 -3.49 2.89
C TRP A 35 0.18 -4.67 2.44
N MET A 36 0.69 -5.90 2.55
CA MET A 36 -0.09 -7.10 2.26
C MET A 36 -1.14 -7.34 3.35
N GLU A 37 -0.77 -7.17 4.62
CA GLU A 37 -1.68 -7.19 5.77
C GLU A 37 -2.80 -6.15 5.62
N MET A 38 -2.46 -4.91 5.22
CA MET A 38 -3.47 -3.86 4.93
C MET A 38 -4.52 -4.32 3.90
N ILE A 39 -4.10 -5.00 2.84
CA ILE A 39 -5.01 -5.50 1.81
C ILE A 39 -5.95 -6.57 2.40
N GLU A 40 -5.43 -7.42 3.28
CA GLU A 40 -6.21 -8.45 3.95
C GLU A 40 -7.18 -7.85 4.98
N SER A 41 -6.73 -6.90 5.81
CA SER A 41 -7.59 -6.14 6.73
C SER A 41 -8.76 -5.49 5.98
N ARG A 42 -8.51 -4.89 4.81
CA ARG A 42 -9.58 -4.31 3.98
C ARG A 42 -10.62 -5.35 3.58
N ASN A 43 -10.21 -6.55 3.17
CA ASN A 43 -11.16 -7.61 2.81
C ASN A 43 -12.01 -8.04 4.01
N LEU A 44 -11.43 -8.04 5.21
CA LEU A 44 -12.15 -8.36 6.45
C LEU A 44 -13.17 -7.28 6.84
N THR A 45 -12.88 -6.00 6.62
CA THR A 45 -13.84 -4.91 6.94
C THR A 45 -15.17 -5.01 6.19
N SER A 46 -15.19 -5.63 5.00
CA SER A 46 -16.42 -5.82 4.22
C SER A 46 -17.31 -6.96 4.75
N HIS A 47 -16.78 -7.78 5.64
CA HIS A 47 -17.48 -8.91 6.28
C HIS A 47 -17.59 -8.75 7.81
N ALA A 48 -17.18 -7.60 8.35
CA ALA A 48 -17.03 -7.38 9.79
C ALA A 48 -18.36 -7.07 10.49
N TYR A 49 -19.07 -8.13 10.90
CA TYR A 49 -20.03 -8.07 12.01
C TYR A 49 -19.36 -8.33 13.38
N ASP A 50 -18.04 -8.53 13.39
CA ASP A 50 -17.24 -8.82 14.57
C ASP A 50 -16.47 -7.58 15.03
N GLU A 51 -16.93 -6.99 16.13
CA GLU A 51 -16.32 -5.82 16.76
C GLU A 51 -14.86 -6.06 17.17
N SER A 52 -14.48 -7.30 17.49
CA SER A 52 -13.10 -7.63 17.89
C SER A 52 -12.14 -7.49 16.70
N THR A 53 -12.52 -8.03 15.54
CA THR A 53 -11.79 -7.84 14.27
C THR A 53 -11.68 -6.35 13.91
N ALA A 54 -12.73 -5.56 14.12
CA ALA A 54 -12.70 -4.13 13.84
C ALA A 54 -11.70 -3.37 14.73
N GLU A 55 -11.68 -3.68 16.04
CA GLU A 55 -10.73 -3.07 16.97
C GLU A 55 -9.28 -3.43 16.62
N GLU A 56 -8.99 -4.69 16.28
CA GLU A 56 -7.66 -5.13 15.84
C GLU A 56 -7.17 -4.35 14.61
N ILE A 57 -8.04 -4.19 13.60
CA ILE A 57 -7.72 -3.42 12.40
C ILE A 57 -7.47 -1.94 12.75
N ILE A 58 -8.27 -1.33 13.65
CA ILE A 58 -8.05 0.04 14.09
C ILE A 58 -6.68 0.20 14.76
N GLN A 59 -6.26 -0.77 15.57
CA GLN A 59 -4.94 -0.76 16.20
C GLN A 59 -3.81 -0.88 15.17
N GLN A 60 -3.95 -1.77 14.18
CA GLN A 60 -2.99 -1.90 13.06
C GLN A 60 -2.90 -0.61 12.24
N VAL A 61 -4.04 0.03 11.97
CA VAL A 61 -4.09 1.31 11.25
C VAL A 61 -3.25 2.37 11.97
N ARG A 62 -3.46 2.50 13.29
CA ARG A 62 -2.79 3.51 14.12
C ARG A 62 -1.30 3.26 14.30
N LYS A 63 -0.89 2.00 14.42
CA LYS A 63 0.50 1.62 14.70
C LYS A 63 1.35 1.58 13.45
N ASP A 64 0.85 0.95 12.38
CA ASP A 64 1.70 0.57 11.26
C ASP A 64 1.23 1.21 9.95
N TYR A 65 -0.08 1.25 9.67
CA TYR A 65 -0.53 1.61 8.32
C TYR A 65 -0.35 3.10 8.03
N ILE A 66 -0.65 3.97 9.00
CA ILE A 66 -0.46 5.42 8.84
C ILE A 66 1.00 5.76 8.51
N GLU A 67 1.96 5.16 9.22
CA GLU A 67 3.39 5.38 8.97
C GLU A 67 3.77 5.01 7.53
N GLN A 68 3.27 3.87 7.05
CA GLN A 68 3.55 3.42 5.68
C GLN A 68 2.95 4.35 4.61
N PHE A 69 1.76 4.91 4.84
CA PHE A 69 1.18 5.90 3.94
C PHE A 69 1.97 7.21 3.91
N HIS A 70 2.50 7.65 5.06
CA HIS A 70 3.39 8.82 5.10
C HIS A 70 4.67 8.58 4.30
N ALA A 71 5.35 7.45 4.51
CA ALA A 71 6.55 7.07 3.76
C ALA A 71 6.27 7.02 2.24
N LEU A 72 5.16 6.40 1.83
CA LEU A 72 4.76 6.36 0.42
C LEU A 72 4.53 7.76 -0.15
N LYS A 73 3.86 8.65 0.59
CA LYS A 73 3.63 10.04 0.15
C LYS A 73 4.94 10.78 -0.08
N GLU A 74 5.90 10.64 0.83
CA GLU A 74 7.22 11.26 0.69
C GLU A 74 7.97 10.71 -0.52
N MET A 75 7.97 9.39 -0.70
CA MET A 75 8.62 8.73 -1.83
C MET A 75 8.02 9.19 -3.17
N MET A 76 6.69 9.18 -3.28
CA MET A 76 6.00 9.65 -4.49
C MET A 76 6.32 11.12 -4.79
N GLY A 77 6.38 11.98 -3.76
CA GLY A 77 6.75 13.38 -3.92
C GLY A 77 8.21 13.62 -4.35
N ARG A 78 9.11 12.67 -4.08
CA ARG A 78 10.48 12.70 -4.63
C ARG A 78 10.48 12.28 -6.09
N LEU A 79 9.83 11.16 -6.41
CA LEU A 79 9.75 10.61 -7.76
C LEU A 79 9.14 11.60 -8.77
N THR A 80 8.13 12.39 -8.37
CA THR A 80 7.54 13.41 -9.25
C THR A 80 8.48 14.59 -9.51
N LYS A 81 9.32 14.98 -8.54
CA LYS A 81 10.28 16.08 -8.71
C LYS A 81 11.44 15.69 -9.63
N ASP A 82 11.85 14.42 -9.56
CA ASP A 82 12.90 13.86 -10.40
C ASP A 82 12.45 13.72 -11.87
N GLU A 83 11.14 13.60 -12.14
CA GLU A 83 10.57 13.55 -13.51
C GLU A 83 10.40 14.94 -14.14
N GLU A 84 10.39 16.01 -13.34
CA GLU A 84 10.27 17.41 -13.78
C GLU A 84 11.62 18.14 -13.94
N SER A 85 12.73 17.48 -13.56
CA SER A 85 14.11 18.00 -13.63
C SER A 85 14.87 17.48 -14.84
#